data_AF-A0A822Z5B5-F1
#
_entry.id   AF-A0A822Z5B5-F1
#
_cell.length_a   1.000
_cell.length_b   1.000
_cell.length_c   1.000
_cell.angle_alpha   90.00
_cell.angle_beta   90.00
_cell.angle_gamma   90.00
#
_symmetry.space_group_name_H-M   'P 1'
#
loop_
_entity.id
_entity.type
_entity.pdbx_description
1 polymer ?
#
loop_
_entity_poly.entity_id
_entity_poly.type
_entity_poly.pdbx_seq_one_letter_code
_entity_poly.pdbx_strand_id
1 'polypeptide(L)'
;MSEIMESSKTQNLNLQLQTLGPLFRITAINLETKRELGRAKGLIRLWLGGKILHLDSIRLGRETLSMERSTYGIGLLIGVVAVRFGYDCGCRTEELLAINDTNLYHSRFYKRIRFKAVHEVTGSSMGDLAHMLVWGGKGARMDADIEELLIKWGTRFKARS
;
A
#
# COMPACT_ATOMS: atom_id res chain seq x y z
N MET A 1 -13.35 -4.01 7.78
CA MET A 1 -13.20 -4.42 6.36
C MET A 1 -14.44 -4.07 5.54
N SER A 2 -15.65 -4.50 5.95
CA SER A 2 -16.92 -4.20 5.26
C SER A 2 -17.11 -2.71 4.94
N GLU A 3 -16.91 -1.81 5.92
CA GLU A 3 -17.07 -0.36 5.74
C GLU A 3 -16.16 0.22 4.63
N ILE A 4 -14.92 -0.25 4.53
CA ILE A 4 -13.96 0.20 3.51
C ILE A 4 -14.43 -0.26 2.12
N MET A 5 -14.94 -1.49 2.03
CA MET A 5 -15.42 -2.08 0.77
C MET A 5 -16.75 -1.46 0.32
N GLU A 6 -17.62 -1.10 1.26
CA GLU A 6 -18.86 -0.37 0.95
C GLU A 6 -18.57 1.07 0.54
N SER A 7 -17.68 1.76 1.27
CA SER A 7 -17.21 3.08 0.90
C SER A 7 -16.50 3.11 -0.46
N SER A 8 -15.90 2.00 -0.92
CA SER A 8 -15.33 1.95 -2.27
C SER A 8 -16.42 1.81 -3.35
N LYS A 9 -17.51 1.09 -3.06
CA LYS A 9 -18.63 0.91 -4.00
C LYS A 9 -19.39 2.21 -4.23
N THR A 10 -19.63 3.02 -3.20
CA THR A 10 -20.20 4.38 -3.36
C THR A 10 -19.31 5.28 -4.20
N GLN A 11 -18.04 4.90 -4.33
CA GLN A 11 -17.04 5.53 -5.14
C GLN A 11 -16.88 4.87 -6.53
N ASN A 12 -17.80 4.02 -6.99
CA ASN A 12 -17.71 3.32 -8.29
C ASN A 12 -16.48 2.39 -8.42
N LEU A 13 -15.95 1.91 -7.29
CA LEU A 13 -14.79 1.03 -7.21
C LEU A 13 -15.14 -0.30 -6.55
N ASN A 14 -14.82 -1.38 -7.22
CA ASN A 14 -14.81 -2.71 -6.63
C ASN A 14 -13.39 -3.07 -6.19
N LEU A 15 -13.15 -3.04 -4.88
CA LEU A 15 -11.91 -3.55 -4.32
C LEU A 15 -12.06 -5.05 -4.08
N GLN A 16 -11.03 -5.82 -4.43
CA GLN A 16 -10.99 -7.26 -4.20
C GLN A 16 -9.69 -7.62 -3.51
N LEU A 17 -9.78 -8.24 -2.34
CA LEU A 17 -8.66 -8.85 -1.63
C LEU A 17 -8.65 -10.35 -1.90
N GLN A 18 -7.52 -10.87 -2.34
CA GLN A 18 -7.28 -12.28 -2.58
C GLN A 18 -6.03 -12.71 -1.81
N THR A 19 -6.09 -13.84 -1.13
CA THR A 19 -4.99 -14.37 -0.32
C THR A 19 -4.61 -15.76 -0.77
N LEU A 20 -3.32 -16.09 -0.66
CA LEU A 20 -2.78 -17.43 -0.85
C LEU A 20 -1.66 -17.66 0.16
N GLY A 21 -2.01 -18.28 1.29
CA GLY A 21 -1.09 -18.37 2.44
C GLY A 21 -0.69 -16.97 2.93
N PRO A 22 0.61 -16.67 3.11
CA PRO A 22 1.05 -15.34 3.54
C PRO A 22 0.94 -14.29 2.44
N LEU A 23 0.78 -14.69 1.17
CA LEU A 23 0.72 -13.77 0.04
C LEU A 23 -0.67 -13.16 -0.08
N PHE A 24 -0.73 -11.90 -0.49
CA PHE A 24 -1.99 -11.25 -0.82
C PHE A 24 -1.89 -10.40 -2.08
N ARG A 25 -3.04 -10.22 -2.73
CA ARG A 25 -3.25 -9.33 -3.85
C ARG A 25 -4.51 -8.50 -3.60
N ILE A 26 -4.41 -7.21 -3.81
CA ILE A 26 -5.55 -6.29 -3.82
C ILE A 26 -5.70 -5.76 -5.24
N THR A 27 -6.90 -5.82 -5.79
CA THR A 27 -7.21 -5.28 -7.12
C THR A 27 -8.33 -4.25 -6.99
N ALA A 28 -8.15 -3.09 -7.59
CA ALA A 28 -9.19 -2.07 -7.76
C ALA A 28 -9.74 -2.13 -9.18
N ILE A 29 -11.05 -2.35 -9.30
CA ILE A 29 -11.74 -2.50 -10.58
C ILE A 29 -12.80 -1.41 -10.69
N ASN A 30 -12.87 -0.75 -11.86
CA ASN A 30 -13.96 0.18 -12.17
C ASN A 30 -15.28 -0.63 -12.29
N LEU A 31 -16.32 -0.23 -11.56
CA LEU A 31 -17.59 -0.95 -11.57
C LEU A 31 -18.34 -0.83 -12.91
N GLU A 32 -18.17 0.27 -13.65
CA GLU A 32 -18.79 0.51 -14.96
C GLU A 32 -17.98 -0.17 -16.08
N THR A 33 -16.71 0.19 -16.22
CA THR A 33 -15.88 -0.26 -17.37
C THR A 33 -15.35 -1.68 -17.19
N LYS A 34 -15.44 -2.23 -15.96
CA LYS A 34 -14.85 -3.52 -15.55
C LYS A 34 -13.33 -3.61 -15.72
N ARG A 35 -12.65 -2.48 -15.95
CA ARG A 35 -11.19 -2.42 -16.12
C ARG A 35 -10.48 -2.32 -14.78
N GLU A 36 -9.26 -2.86 -14.73
CA GLU A 36 -8.38 -2.74 -13.57
C GLU A 36 -7.77 -1.33 -13.52
N LEU A 37 -8.03 -0.64 -12.41
CA LEU A 37 -7.53 0.71 -12.13
C LEU A 37 -6.24 0.67 -11.32
N GLY A 38 -6.02 -0.41 -10.57
CA GLY A 38 -4.78 -0.58 -9.83
C GLY A 38 -4.71 -1.91 -9.10
N ARG A 39 -3.51 -2.25 -8.67
CA ARG A 39 -3.22 -3.49 -7.96
C ARG A 39 -2.11 -3.29 -6.96
N ALA A 40 -2.26 -3.90 -5.79
CA ALA A 40 -1.17 -4.12 -4.86
C ALA A 40 -0.90 -5.61 -4.66
N LYS A 41 0.36 -5.93 -4.40
CA LYS A 41 0.81 -7.24 -3.94
C LYS A 41 1.67 -7.08 -2.71
N GLY A 42 1.63 -8.08 -1.86
CA GLY A 42 2.48 -8.15 -0.69
C GLY A 42 2.40 -9.51 -0.02
N LEU A 43 3.03 -9.58 1.14
CA LEU A 43 2.98 -10.77 1.98
C LEU A 43 3.02 -10.42 3.47
N ILE A 44 2.52 -11.34 4.30
CA ILE A 44 2.68 -11.30 5.74
C ILE A 44 3.97 -12.03 6.09
N ARG A 45 4.99 -11.27 6.50
CA ARG A 45 6.31 -11.81 6.85
C ARG A 45 6.39 -12.07 8.35
N LEU A 46 6.93 -13.23 8.73
CA LEU A 46 7.24 -13.54 10.13
C LEU A 46 8.65 -13.04 10.44
N TRP A 47 8.79 -12.24 11.51
CA TRP A 47 10.08 -11.70 11.93
C TRP A 47 10.26 -11.78 13.46
N LEU A 48 11.51 -11.64 13.90
CA LEU A 48 11.86 -11.49 15.32
C LEU A 48 11.25 -10.17 15.82
N GLY A 49 10.13 -10.25 16.54
CA GLY A 49 9.34 -9.09 16.98
C GLY A 49 7.88 -9.08 16.51
N GLY A 50 7.47 -10.06 15.69
CA GLY A 50 6.08 -10.25 15.30
C GLY A 50 5.89 -10.35 13.79
N LYS A 51 4.65 -10.09 13.33
CA LYS A 51 4.32 -10.11 11.91
C LYS A 51 4.49 -8.73 11.30
N ILE A 52 5.02 -8.70 10.08
CA ILE A 52 5.21 -7.50 9.29
C ILE A 52 4.34 -7.61 8.04
N LEU A 53 3.57 -6.55 7.75
CA LEU A 53 2.89 -6.39 6.48
C LEU A 53 3.92 -5.87 5.46
N HIS A 54 4.36 -6.73 4.56
CA HIS A 54 5.33 -6.37 3.53
C HIS A 54 4.60 -6.06 2.22
N LEU A 55 4.66 -4.81 1.77
CA LEU A 55 4.17 -4.41 0.46
C LEU A 55 5.29 -4.51 -0.57
N ASP A 56 5.09 -5.42 -1.53
CA ASP A 56 6.01 -5.66 -2.63
C ASP A 56 5.82 -4.61 -3.74
N SER A 57 4.58 -4.43 -4.19
CA SER A 57 4.30 -3.54 -5.30
C SER A 57 2.92 -2.92 -5.22
N ILE A 58 2.82 -1.66 -5.64
CA ILE A 58 1.57 -0.97 -5.92
C ILE A 58 1.69 -0.39 -7.33
N ARG A 59 0.76 -0.75 -8.22
CA ARG A 59 0.72 -0.29 -9.60
C ARG A 59 -0.65 0.29 -9.89
N LEU A 60 -0.69 1.48 -10.48
CA LEU A 60 -1.91 2.13 -10.93
C LEU A 60 -1.97 2.09 -12.46
N GLY A 61 -3.14 1.78 -13.01
CA GLY A 61 -3.38 1.78 -14.46
C GLY A 61 -3.43 3.20 -15.02
N ARG A 62 -3.24 3.33 -16.34
CA ARG A 62 -3.30 4.64 -17.03
C ARG A 62 -4.66 5.31 -16.93
N GLU A 63 -5.75 4.53 -16.91
CA GLU A 63 -7.12 5.04 -16.76
C GLU A 63 -7.31 5.82 -15.44
N THR A 64 -6.54 5.47 -14.41
CA THR A 64 -6.53 6.17 -13.12
C THR A 64 -5.97 7.59 -13.21
N LEU A 65 -5.18 7.92 -14.25
CA LEU A 65 -4.70 9.29 -14.49
C LEU A 65 -5.78 10.21 -15.05
N SER A 66 -6.76 9.64 -15.78
CA SER A 66 -7.87 10.37 -16.41
C SER A 66 -9.10 10.52 -15.52
N MET A 67 -9.12 9.88 -14.36
CA MET A 67 -10.22 10.05 -13.40
C MET A 67 -10.08 11.40 -12.68
N GLU A 68 -11.19 12.08 -12.40
CA GLU A 68 -11.20 13.30 -11.56
C GLU A 68 -10.55 13.06 -10.19
N ARG A 69 -10.52 11.80 -9.76
CA ARG A 69 -9.75 11.37 -8.60
C ARG A 69 -8.28 11.29 -8.98
N SER A 70 -7.46 12.06 -8.27
CA SER A 70 -6.01 11.92 -8.34
C SER A 70 -5.59 10.45 -8.18
N THR A 71 -4.54 10.03 -8.87
CA THR A 71 -3.86 8.73 -8.68
C THR A 71 -3.62 8.40 -7.20
N TYR A 72 -3.38 9.42 -6.39
CA TYR A 72 -3.23 9.34 -4.94
C TYR A 72 -4.47 8.80 -4.22
N GLY A 73 -5.68 9.03 -4.72
CA GLY A 73 -6.93 8.55 -4.11
C GLY A 73 -7.11 7.04 -4.22
N ILE A 74 -6.89 6.47 -5.41
CA ILE A 74 -6.98 5.01 -5.63
C ILE A 74 -5.83 4.29 -4.94
N GLY A 75 -4.61 4.83 -5.03
CA GLY A 75 -3.45 4.29 -4.31
C GLY A 75 -3.69 4.22 -2.80
N LEU A 76 -4.28 5.28 -2.22
CA LEU A 76 -4.62 5.30 -0.80
C LEU A 76 -5.69 4.27 -0.43
N LEU A 77 -6.75 4.12 -1.25
CA LEU A 77 -7.79 3.10 -1.03
C LEU A 77 -7.21 1.68 -1.01
N ILE A 78 -6.35 1.37 -1.98
CA ILE A 78 -5.65 0.08 -2.03
C ILE A 78 -4.78 -0.09 -0.78
N GLY A 79 -4.03 0.95 -0.38
CA GLY A 79 -3.23 0.96 0.84
C GLY A 79 -4.07 0.72 2.10
N VAL A 80 -5.25 1.32 2.22
CA VAL A 80 -6.13 1.16 3.38
C VAL A 80 -6.61 -0.29 3.52
N VAL A 81 -6.94 -0.95 2.41
CA VAL A 81 -7.28 -2.37 2.42
C VAL A 81 -6.07 -3.21 2.84
N ALA A 82 -4.86 -2.89 2.37
CA ALA A 82 -3.63 -3.58 2.76
C ALA A 82 -3.36 -3.45 4.26
N VAL A 83 -3.38 -2.22 4.79
CA VAL A 83 -3.20 -1.92 6.22
C VAL A 83 -4.24 -2.64 7.06
N ARG A 84 -5.51 -2.58 6.66
CA ARG A 84 -6.57 -3.27 7.41
C ARG A 84 -6.36 -4.79 7.40
N PHE A 85 -5.98 -5.37 6.28
CA PHE A 85 -5.65 -6.78 6.19
C PHE A 85 -4.46 -7.15 7.08
N GLY A 86 -3.40 -6.33 7.08
CA GLY A 86 -2.25 -6.49 7.97
C GLY A 86 -2.64 -6.45 9.45
N TYR A 87 -3.48 -5.49 9.84
CA TYR A 87 -4.02 -5.41 11.19
C TYR A 87 -4.81 -6.66 11.58
N ASP A 88 -5.73 -7.10 10.72
CA ASP A 88 -6.54 -8.30 10.95
C ASP A 88 -5.66 -9.57 11.05
N CYS A 89 -4.48 -9.56 10.43
CA CYS A 89 -3.47 -10.62 10.54
C CYS A 89 -2.56 -10.52 11.77
N GLY A 90 -2.65 -9.44 12.55
CA GLY A 90 -1.84 -9.16 13.74
C GLY A 90 -0.48 -8.53 13.45
N CYS A 91 -0.33 -7.87 12.30
CA CYS A 91 0.86 -7.08 12.01
C CYS A 91 0.84 -5.76 12.79
N ARG A 92 2.00 -5.33 13.27
CA ARG A 92 2.20 -4.00 13.89
C ARG A 92 2.85 -3.01 12.95
N THR A 93 3.69 -3.52 12.05
CA THR A 93 4.49 -2.72 11.13
C THR A 93 4.11 -3.04 9.70
N GLU A 94 4.00 -2.00 8.89
CA GLU A 94 3.96 -2.09 7.43
C GLU A 94 5.29 -1.60 6.87
N GLU A 95 5.87 -2.35 5.93
CA GLU A 95 7.10 -2.00 5.23
C GLU A 95 6.89 -1.94 3.72
N LEU A 96 7.53 -0.97 3.07
CA LEU A 96 7.57 -0.84 1.61
C LEU A 96 8.91 -0.24 1.15
N LEU A 97 9.22 -0.40 -0.13
CA LEU A 97 10.31 0.34 -0.78
C LEU A 97 9.75 1.43 -1.69
N ALA A 98 10.07 2.68 -1.36
CA ALA A 98 9.83 3.81 -2.25
C ALA A 98 10.97 3.88 -3.28
N ILE A 99 10.81 3.18 -4.41
CA ILE A 99 11.78 3.18 -5.51
C ILE A 99 11.90 4.60 -6.11
N ASN A 100 13.14 5.03 -6.33
CA ASN A 100 13.47 6.37 -6.85
C ASN A 100 13.21 6.45 -8.37
N ASP A 101 11.95 6.45 -8.82
CA ASP A 101 11.67 6.39 -10.26
C ASP A 101 11.78 7.77 -10.95
N THR A 102 11.38 8.88 -10.30
CA THR A 102 11.81 10.25 -10.66
C THR A 102 11.18 11.27 -9.70
N ASN A 103 11.96 12.27 -9.27
CA ASN A 103 11.57 13.49 -8.55
C ASN A 103 11.15 13.45 -7.05
N LEU A 104 11.61 14.51 -6.36
CA LEU A 104 11.44 14.98 -4.96
C LEU A 104 10.08 14.79 -4.27
N TYR A 105 9.03 14.36 -4.97
CA TYR A 105 7.67 14.27 -4.46
C TYR A 105 7.38 12.96 -3.70
N HIS A 106 8.09 11.87 -4.00
CA HIS A 106 7.86 10.56 -3.38
C HIS A 106 8.10 10.56 -1.87
N SER A 107 9.25 11.08 -1.41
CA SER A 107 9.58 11.08 0.03
C SER A 107 8.62 11.96 0.85
N ARG A 108 8.18 13.10 0.30
CA ARG A 108 7.20 13.99 0.94
C ARG A 108 5.81 13.35 1.01
N PHE A 109 5.40 12.63 -0.03
CA PHE A 109 4.13 11.91 -0.04
C PHE A 109 4.08 10.85 1.06
N TYR A 110 5.07 9.94 1.10
CA TYR A 110 5.12 8.86 2.09
C TYR A 110 5.22 9.39 3.52
N LYS A 111 6.02 10.44 3.76
CA LYS A 111 6.05 11.12 5.07
C LYS A 111 4.68 11.69 5.47
N ARG A 112 3.96 12.32 4.54
CA ARG A 112 2.59 12.83 4.80
C ARG A 112 1.61 11.72 5.13
N ILE A 113 1.84 10.49 4.70
CA ILE A 113 0.98 9.35 5.04
C ILE A 113 1.53 8.49 6.19
N ARG A 114 2.46 9.03 7.01
CA ARG A 114 3.06 8.44 8.24
C ARG A 114 4.14 7.38 8.03
N PHE A 115 4.60 7.18 6.81
CA PHE A 115 5.79 6.36 6.57
C PHE A 115 7.06 7.12 6.96
N LYS A 116 7.97 6.44 7.64
CA LYS A 116 9.29 6.94 8.04
C LYS A 116 10.35 6.19 7.24
N ALA A 117 11.27 6.92 6.62
CA ALA A 117 12.42 6.29 5.98
C ALA A 117 13.31 5.68 7.07
N VAL A 118 13.62 4.39 6.95
CA VAL A 118 14.44 3.66 7.91
C VAL A 118 15.80 3.30 7.34
N HIS A 119 15.90 3.14 6.02
CA HIS A 119 17.14 2.80 5.34
C HIS A 119 17.12 3.26 3.88
N GLU A 120 18.24 3.78 3.39
CA GLU A 120 18.42 4.13 1.98
C GLU A 120 19.13 3.00 1.24
N VAL A 121 18.42 2.34 0.34
CA VAL A 121 18.91 1.22 -0.46
C VAL A 121 19.69 1.77 -1.65
N THR A 122 21.01 1.81 -1.54
CA THR A 122 21.93 2.35 -2.56
C THR A 122 22.55 1.28 -3.46
N GLY A 123 22.52 0.02 -3.02
CA GLY A 123 23.18 -1.11 -3.68
C GLY A 123 24.65 -1.27 -3.30
N SER A 124 25.13 -0.57 -2.27
CA SER A 124 26.54 -0.56 -1.88
C SER A 124 26.89 -1.56 -0.78
N SER A 125 25.88 -2.07 -0.05
CA SER A 125 26.07 -3.07 1.01
C SER A 125 25.37 -4.41 0.69
N MET A 126 25.77 -5.49 1.37
CA MET A 126 25.07 -6.78 1.26
C MET A 126 23.58 -6.69 1.67
N GLY A 127 23.26 -5.82 2.65
CA GLY A 127 21.87 -5.54 3.04
C GLY A 127 21.09 -4.88 1.91
N ASP A 128 21.72 -3.99 1.15
CA ASP A 128 21.08 -3.37 -0.02
C ASP A 128 20.81 -4.37 -1.13
N LEU A 129 21.73 -5.30 -1.37
CA LEU A 129 21.53 -6.36 -2.37
C LEU A 129 20.34 -7.25 -2.01
N ALA A 130 20.16 -7.59 -0.72
CA ALA A 130 18.98 -8.32 -0.26
C ALA A 130 17.69 -7.52 -0.48
N HIS A 131 17.69 -6.23 -0.17
CA HIS A 131 16.54 -5.36 -0.44
C HIS A 131 16.24 -5.21 -1.95
N MET A 132 17.28 -5.11 -2.79
CA MET A 132 17.15 -5.07 -4.24
C MET A 132 16.62 -6.40 -4.82
N LEU A 133 16.96 -7.54 -4.23
CA LEU A 133 16.38 -8.83 -4.62
C LEU A 133 14.89 -8.92 -4.29
N VAL A 134 14.47 -8.35 -3.17
CA VAL A 134 13.09 -8.38 -2.71
C VAL A 134 12.20 -7.43 -3.52
N TRP A 135 12.63 -6.18 -3.72
CA TRP A 135 11.81 -5.13 -4.35
C TRP A 135 12.25 -4.72 -5.75
N GLY A 136 13.38 -5.22 -6.24
CA GLY A 136 13.82 -5.01 -7.63
C GLY A 136 14.46 -3.65 -7.94
N GLY A 137 14.81 -2.82 -6.94
CA GLY A 137 15.34 -1.48 -7.21
C GLY A 137 16.02 -0.79 -6.03
N LYS A 138 16.56 0.40 -6.30
CA LYS A 138 17.12 1.32 -5.31
C LYS A 138 16.06 2.32 -4.86
N GLY A 139 16.08 2.70 -3.58
CA GLY A 139 15.06 3.57 -3.02
C GLY A 139 15.15 3.72 -1.51
N ALA A 140 14.17 4.40 -0.92
CA ALA A 140 14.05 4.49 0.53
C ALA A 140 13.17 3.36 1.05
N ARG A 141 13.73 2.47 1.89
CA ARG A 141 12.90 1.56 2.67
C ARG A 141 12.17 2.39 3.73
N MET A 142 10.87 2.18 3.82
CA MET A 142 10.02 2.91 4.74
C MET A 142 9.17 1.98 5.58
N ASP A 143 9.00 2.35 6.85
CA ASP A 143 8.16 1.66 7.80
C ASP A 143 7.05 2.58 8.31
N ALA A 144 5.92 1.99 8.67
CA ALA A 144 4.84 2.68 9.36
C ALA A 144 4.21 1.76 10.42
N ASP A 145 3.67 2.38 11.47
CA ASP A 145 2.86 1.69 12.46
C ASP A 145 1.42 1.54 11.94
N ILE A 146 0.92 0.32 11.94
CA ILE A 146 -0.38 -0.01 11.36
C ILE A 146 -1.54 0.67 12.12
N GLU A 147 -1.44 0.80 13.44
CA GLU A 147 -2.48 1.45 14.24
C GLU A 147 -2.51 2.96 13.96
N GLU A 148 -1.34 3.61 13.87
CA GLU A 148 -1.24 5.01 13.45
C GLU A 148 -1.86 5.25 12.07
N LEU A 149 -1.63 4.32 11.13
CA LEU A 149 -2.22 4.37 9.79
C LEU A 149 -3.74 4.21 9.82
N LEU A 150 -4.26 3.25 10.59
CA LEU A 150 -5.70 3.04 10.74
C LEU A 150 -6.39 4.25 11.37
N ILE A 151 -5.80 4.86 12.40
CA ILE A 151 -6.35 6.07 13.02
C ILE A 151 -6.38 7.21 12.00
N LYS A 152 -5.26 7.45 11.31
CA LYS A 152 -5.14 8.57 10.38
C LYS A 152 -6.05 8.41 9.17
N TRP A 153 -6.10 7.20 8.60
CA TRP A 153 -6.83 6.97 7.36
C TRP A 153 -8.30 6.64 7.62
N GLY A 154 -8.64 6.01 8.75
CA GLY A 154 -10.02 5.71 9.15
C GLY A 154 -10.91 6.95 9.21
N THR A 155 -10.36 8.11 9.58
CA THR A 155 -11.11 9.39 9.51
C THR A 155 -11.61 9.77 8.12
N ARG A 156 -10.96 9.27 7.05
CA ARG A 156 -11.35 9.54 5.65
C ARG A 156 -12.43 8.60 5.11
N PHE A 157 -12.65 7.46 5.75
CA PHE A 157 -13.59 6.42 5.30
C PHE A 157 -14.81 6.26 6.19
N LYS A 158 -14.92 7.06 7.27
CA LYS A 158 -16.20 7.19 7.98
C LYS A 158 -17.24 7.71 6.99
N ALA A 159 -18.33 6.96 6.84
CA ALA A 159 -19.51 7.45 6.15
C ALA A 159 -19.90 8.79 6.77
N ARG A 160 -20.05 9.82 5.94
CA ARG A 160 -20.74 11.04 6.40
C ARG A 160 -22.19 10.61 6.62
N SER A 161 -22.56 10.46 7.89
CA SER A 161 -23.96 10.33 8.33
C SER A 161 -24.75 11.57 7.93
#